data_AF-A0A3C1N623-F1
#
_entry.id   AF-A0A3C1N623-F1
#
_cell.length_a   1.000
_cell.length_b   1.000
_cell.length_c   1.000
_cell.angle_alpha   90.00
_cell.angle_beta   90.00
_cell.angle_gamma   90.00
#
_symmetry.space_group_name_H-M   'P 1'
#
loop_
_entity.id
_entity.type
_entity.pdbx_description
1 polymer ?
#
loop_
_entity_poly.entity_id
_entity_poly.type
_entity_poly.pdbx_seq_one_letter_code
_entity_poly.pdbx_strand_id
1 'polypeptide(L)'
;EELRQVAIYTEGHFSSKVKVLAAALWSVSVRCEPCLKFYVKQAKEYGASNDEIGEFLGIAPAMGACVGEMWALKAFEVAIGETEAVTESCCHDDQTQ
;
A
#
# COMPACT_ATOMS: atom_id res chain seq x y z
N GLU A 1 8.29 -4.44 -18.63
CA GLU A 1 8.06 -5.31 -17.47
C GLU A 1 9.37 -5.69 -16.80
N GLU A 2 10.30 -6.31 -17.54
CA GLU A 2 11.58 -6.82 -17.04
C GLU A 2 12.43 -5.76 -16.31
N LEU A 3 12.58 -4.56 -16.88
CA LEU A 3 13.34 -3.47 -16.24
C LEU A 3 12.77 -3.04 -14.88
N ARG A 4 11.44 -3.01 -14.72
CA ARG A 4 10.80 -2.62 -13.46
C ARG A 4 11.03 -3.68 -12.39
N GLN A 5 10.86 -4.95 -12.76
CA GLN A 5 11.05 -6.09 -11.87
C GLN A 5 12.50 -6.16 -11.38
N VAL A 6 13.47 -6.04 -12.28
CA VAL A 6 14.90 -6.02 -11.93
C VAL A 6 15.23 -4.81 -11.05
N ALA A 7 14.72 -3.62 -11.37
CA ALA A 7 14.99 -2.43 -10.57
C ALA A 7 14.54 -2.60 -9.11
N ILE A 8 13.33 -3.12 -8.89
CA ILE A 8 12.69 -3.20 -7.56
C ILE A 8 13.18 -4.42 -6.77
N TYR A 9 13.26 -5.60 -7.39
CA TYR A 9 13.42 -6.87 -6.68
C TYR A 9 14.84 -7.41 -6.65
N THR A 10 15.78 -6.79 -7.37
CA THR A 10 17.19 -7.18 -7.31
C THR A 10 17.95 -6.36 -6.26
N GLU A 11 18.81 -7.01 -5.50
CA GLU A 11 19.74 -6.37 -4.57
C GLU A 11 20.70 -5.41 -5.27
N GLY A 12 21.20 -4.40 -4.56
CA GLY A 12 22.15 -3.43 -5.08
C GLY A 12 22.57 -2.42 -4.01
N HIS A 13 22.79 -1.16 -4.40
CA HIS A 13 23.09 -0.08 -3.43
C HIS A 13 21.99 0.14 -2.38
N PHE A 14 20.75 -0.17 -2.74
CA PHE A 14 19.62 -0.30 -1.82
C PHE A 14 19.16 -1.74 -1.84
N SER A 15 18.73 -2.25 -0.68
CA SER A 15 18.15 -3.58 -0.61
C SER A 15 16.82 -3.65 -1.35
N SER A 16 16.48 -4.82 -1.87
CA SER A 16 15.18 -5.06 -2.52
C SER A 16 14.02 -4.68 -1.60
N LYS A 17 14.11 -4.98 -0.30
CA LYS A 17 13.15 -4.55 0.73
C LYS A 17 12.86 -3.05 0.71
N VAL A 18 13.92 -2.22 0.73
CA VAL A 18 13.78 -0.76 0.71
C VAL A 18 13.15 -0.27 -0.60
N LYS A 19 13.51 -0.89 -1.73
CA LYS A 19 12.95 -0.52 -3.04
C LYS A 19 11.47 -0.88 -3.16
N VAL A 20 11.06 -2.02 -2.60
CA VAL A 20 9.64 -2.42 -2.56
C VAL A 20 8.83 -1.50 -1.64
N LEU A 21 9.38 -1.12 -0.48
CA LEU A 21 8.77 -0.12 0.41
C LEU A 21 8.63 1.25 -0.28
N ALA A 22 9.63 1.66 -1.05
CA ALA A 22 9.55 2.87 -1.87
C ALA A 22 8.43 2.80 -2.92
N ALA A 23 8.25 1.64 -3.57
CA ALA A 23 7.15 1.41 -4.49
C ALA A 23 5.78 1.46 -3.79
N ALA A 24 5.67 0.93 -2.56
CA ALA A 24 4.47 1.02 -1.74
C ALA A 24 4.16 2.50 -1.37
N LEU A 25 5.14 3.28 -0.93
CA LEU A 25 4.96 4.72 -0.65
C LEU A 25 4.57 5.51 -1.92
N TRP A 26 5.17 5.19 -3.06
CA TRP A 26 4.81 5.86 -4.30
C TRP A 26 3.37 5.54 -4.73
N SER A 27 2.89 4.32 -4.47
CA SER A 27 1.50 3.93 -4.74
C SER A 27 0.48 4.76 -3.96
N VAL A 28 0.81 5.18 -2.73
CA VAL A 28 0.03 6.13 -1.91
C VAL A 28 -0.01 7.50 -2.58
N SER A 29 1.15 7.98 -3.08
CA SER A 29 1.27 9.29 -3.73
C SER A 29 0.46 9.37 -5.03
N VAL A 30 0.46 8.30 -5.84
CA VAL A 30 -0.35 8.21 -7.07
C VAL A 30 -1.78 7.70 -6.83
N ARG A 31 -2.14 7.37 -5.59
CA ARG A 31 -3.48 6.90 -5.19
C ARG A 31 -3.95 5.67 -5.98
N CYS A 32 -3.01 4.77 -6.27
CA CYS A 32 -3.31 3.54 -7.01
C CYS A 32 -3.60 2.40 -6.02
N GLU A 33 -4.86 2.16 -5.71
CA GLU A 33 -5.28 1.10 -4.78
C GLU A 33 -4.77 -0.31 -5.14
N PRO A 34 -4.85 -0.80 -6.39
CA PRO A 34 -4.31 -2.11 -6.71
C PRO A 34 -2.78 -2.16 -6.57
N CYS A 35 -2.08 -1.06 -6.88
CA CYS A 35 -0.64 -0.96 -6.69
C CYS A 35 -0.26 -1.01 -5.21
N LEU A 36 -1.00 -0.28 -4.36
CA LEU A 36 -0.87 -0.28 -2.91
C LEU A 36 -1.04 -1.68 -2.34
N LYS A 37 -2.11 -2.38 -2.72
CA LYS A 37 -2.36 -3.75 -2.23
C LYS A 37 -1.23 -4.70 -2.62
N PHE A 38 -0.76 -4.58 -3.86
CA PHE A 38 0.32 -5.40 -4.38
C PHE A 38 1.66 -5.12 -3.69
N TYR A 39 2.13 -3.87 -3.67
CA TYR A 39 3.46 -3.56 -3.13
C TYR A 39 3.56 -3.67 -1.61
N VAL A 40 2.47 -3.44 -0.87
CA VAL A 40 2.44 -3.72 0.57
C VAL A 40 2.59 -5.22 0.84
N LYS A 41 1.91 -6.08 0.07
CA LYS A 41 2.07 -7.53 0.18
C LYS A 41 3.49 -7.96 -0.21
N GLN A 42 4.02 -7.44 -1.32
CA GLN A 42 5.40 -7.71 -1.72
C GLN A 42 6.40 -7.25 -0.65
N ALA A 43 6.19 -6.10 0.01
CA ALA A 43 7.10 -5.63 1.05
C ALA A 43 7.24 -6.66 2.17
N LYS A 44 6.13 -7.28 2.59
CA LYS A 44 6.14 -8.40 3.55
C LYS A 44 6.87 -9.63 3.04
N GLU A 45 6.65 -10.01 1.78
CA GLU A 45 7.35 -11.15 1.16
C GLU A 45 8.87 -10.93 1.12
N TYR A 46 9.30 -9.67 1.01
CA TYR A 46 10.70 -9.25 1.09
C TYR A 46 11.17 -8.93 2.52
N GLY A 47 10.40 -9.37 3.53
CA GLY A 47 10.81 -9.35 4.94
C GLY A 47 10.58 -8.02 5.67
N ALA A 48 9.74 -7.12 5.15
CA ALA A 48 9.34 -5.94 5.89
C ALA A 48 8.34 -6.29 7.01
N SER A 49 8.61 -5.81 8.22
CA SER A 49 7.65 -5.92 9.33
C SER A 49 6.51 -4.89 9.18
N ASN A 50 5.42 -5.08 9.91
CA ASN A 50 4.35 -4.07 9.95
C ASN A 50 4.90 -2.74 10.48
N ASP A 51 5.79 -2.76 11.47
CA ASP A 51 6.42 -1.54 12.02
C ASP A 51 7.24 -0.81 10.96
N GLU A 52 8.05 -1.52 10.17
CA GLU A 52 8.83 -0.94 9.09
C GLU A 52 7.94 -0.36 7.97
N ILE A 53 6.83 -1.03 7.66
CA ILE A 53 5.85 -0.54 6.69
C ILE A 53 5.19 0.74 7.22
N GLY A 54 4.79 0.76 8.49
CA GLY A 54 4.18 1.93 9.14
C GLY A 54 5.13 3.13 9.17
N GLU A 55 6.39 2.92 9.54
CA GLU A 55 7.42 3.96 9.55
C GLU A 55 7.61 4.57 8.14
N PHE A 56 7.66 3.73 7.12
CA PHE A 56 7.87 4.16 5.74
C PHE A 56 6.64 4.89 5.16
N LEU A 57 5.42 4.40 5.45
CA LEU A 57 4.17 5.03 5.04
C LEU A 57 3.92 6.36 5.78
N GLY A 58 4.40 6.50 7.01
CA GLY A 58 4.37 7.73 7.79
C GLY A 58 5.10 8.92 7.15
N ILE A 59 5.88 8.69 6.09
CA ILE A 59 6.51 9.73 5.28
C ILE A 59 5.50 10.40 4.34
N ALA A 60 4.43 9.71 3.94
CA ALA A 60 3.47 10.19 2.94
C ALA A 60 2.87 11.59 3.23
N PRO A 61 2.54 11.96 4.49
CA PRO A 61 2.03 13.30 4.80
C PRO A 61 2.99 14.44 4.45
N ALA A 62 4.31 14.19 4.38
CA ALA A 62 5.29 15.23 4.05
C ALA A 62 5.07 15.84 2.66
N MET A 63 4.58 15.05 1.70
CA MET A 63 4.28 15.52 0.33
C MET A 63 2.77 15.56 0.04
N GLY A 64 1.97 14.75 0.74
CA GLY A 64 0.53 14.60 0.49
C GLY A 64 -0.38 15.30 1.50
N ALA A 65 0.16 15.87 2.58
CA ALA A 65 -0.60 16.40 3.72
C ALA A 65 -1.68 15.38 4.19
N CYS A 66 -2.88 15.84 4.51
CA CYS A 66 -3.99 14.98 4.95
C CYS A 66 -4.36 13.90 3.91
N VAL A 67 -4.19 14.17 2.61
CA VAL A 67 -4.50 13.17 1.57
C VAL A 67 -3.46 12.06 1.58
N GLY A 68 -2.19 12.41 1.79
CA GLY A 68 -1.11 11.43 1.97
C GLY A 68 -1.35 10.54 3.19
N GLU A 69 -1.77 11.15 4.31
CA GLU A 69 -2.11 10.44 5.55
C GLU A 69 -3.23 9.42 5.34
N MET A 70 -4.36 9.82 4.75
CA MET A 70 -5.51 8.91 4.54
C MET A 70 -5.14 7.71 3.66
N TRP A 71 -4.36 7.93 2.60
CA TRP A 71 -3.92 6.84 1.73
C TRP A 71 -2.83 5.97 2.38
N ALA A 72 -2.01 6.53 3.26
CA ALA A 72 -1.05 5.77 4.06
C ALA A 72 -1.75 4.86 5.07
N LEU A 73 -2.81 5.35 5.74
CA LEU A 73 -3.65 4.53 6.63
C LEU A 73 -4.27 3.35 5.87
N LYS A 74 -4.86 3.62 4.70
CA LYS A 74 -5.38 2.56 3.82
C LYS A 74 -4.32 1.53 3.39
N ALA A 75 -3.09 1.98 3.14
CA ALA A 75 -1.98 1.06 2.83
C ALA A 75 -1.60 0.22 4.05
N PHE A 76 -1.64 0.82 5.23
CA PHE A 76 -1.31 0.17 6.49
C PHE A 76 -2.38 -0.85 6.91
N GLU A 77 -3.67 -0.59 6.66
CA GLU A 77 -4.77 -1.56 6.83
C GLU A 77 -4.48 -2.87 6.06
N VAL A 78 -4.01 -2.76 4.81
CA VAL A 78 -3.55 -3.92 4.03
C VAL A 78 -2.35 -4.61 4.69
N ALA A 79 -1.45 -3.83 5.30
CA ALA A 79 -0.31 -4.37 6.02
C ALA A 79 -0.70 -5.09 7.32
N ILE A 80 -1.78 -4.74 7.99
CA ILE A 80 -2.23 -5.49 9.19
C ILE A 80 -3.25 -6.59 8.86
N GLY A 81 -3.75 -6.63 7.62
CA GLY A 81 -4.70 -7.65 7.17
C GLY A 81 -6.16 -7.30 7.48
N GLU A 82 -6.42 -6.08 7.94
CA GLU A 82 -7.76 -5.52 8.14
C GLU A 82 -8.28 -5.05 6.78
N THR A 83 -8.58 -6.00 5.89
CA THR A 83 -9.37 -5.64 4.71
C THR A 83 -10.81 -5.59 5.18
N GLU A 84 -11.39 -4.39 5.20
CA GLU A 84 -12.83 -4.19 5.35
C GLU A 84 -13.59 -5.22 4.51
N ALA A 85 -14.24 -6.15 5.20
CA ALA A 85 -15.49 -6.74 4.75
C ALA A 85 -16.56 -5.64 4.78
N VAL A 86 -16.41 -4.60 3.97
CA VAL A 86 -17.55 -3.81 3.53
C VAL A 86 -18.11 -4.56 2.34
N THR A 87 -18.83 -5.64 2.64
CA THR A 87 -19.91 -6.05 1.74
C THR A 87 -20.84 -4.85 1.68
N GLU A 88 -20.90 -4.19 0.52
CA GLU A 88 -21.97 -3.29 0.18
C GLU A 88 -23.30 -4.03 0.32
N SER A 89 -23.86 -4.00 1.52
CA SER A 89 -25.29 -4.14 1.77
C SER A 89 -25.86 -2.73 1.92
N CYS A 90 -25.59 -1.86 0.94
CA CYS A 90 -26.24 -0.55 0.86
C CYS A 90 -27.36 -0.51 -0.19
N CYS A 91 -27.59 -1.61 -0.93
CA CYS A 91 -28.80 -1.80 -1.71
C CYS A 91 -29.78 -2.71 -0.95
N HIS A 92 -30.35 -2.21 0.15
CA HIS A 92 -31.69 -2.60 0.56
C HIS A 92 -32.61 -1.43 0.23
N ASP A 93 -32.88 -1.26 -1.07
CA ASP A 93 -34.05 -0.50 -1.50
C ASP A 93 -35.24 -1.45 -1.46
N ASP A 94 -36.10 -1.16 -0.50
CA ASP A 94 -37.52 -1.48 -0.48
C ASP A 94 -38.11 -1.29 -1.89
N GLN A 95 -38.37 -2.38 -2.60
CA GLN A 95 -39.30 -2.38 -3.74
C GLN A 95 -40.53 -3.18 -3.35
N THR A 96 -41.40 -2.51 -2.60
CA THR A 96 -42.83 -2.74 -2.70
C THR A 96 -43.31 -2.28 -4.07
N GLN A 97 -43.39 -3.21 -5.04
CA GLN A 97 -44.46 -3.30 -6.07
C GLN A 97 -44.56 -4.73 -6.59
#